data_AF-A0AAN8X8V8-F1
#
_entry.id   AF-A0AAN8X8V8-F1
#
_cell.length_a   1.000
_cell.length_b   1.000
_cell.length_c   1.000
_cell.angle_alpha   90.00
_cell.angle_beta   90.00
_cell.angle_gamma   90.00
#
_symmetry.space_group_name_H-M   'P 1'
#
loop_
_entity.id
_entity.type
_entity.pdbx_description
1 polymer ?
#
loop_
_entity_poly.entity_id
_entity_poly.type
_entity_poly.pdbx_seq_one_letter_code
_entity_poly.pdbx_strand_id
1 'polypeptide(L)'
;MISLPIYLQVYGYNIVRLKNNDSYILLNDLKYNNDLLESTAASSSDELISLLTIILSAIFMSGGVMQESSLNEYLKTFHIELGSRSPHPVFGNVDKLIHQDWARQCYLEIILDKMMDPPKREYKWGERAHLEFPKKWMLELVCKVYGDDIQPEMWTAQWKQVQDNP
;
A
#
# COMPACT_ATOMS: atom_id res chain seq x y z
N MET A 1 -33.28 -7.21 -1.15
CA MET A 1 -32.19 -7.39 -2.12
C MET A 1 -31.89 -6.00 -2.68
N ILE A 2 -30.98 -5.26 -2.02
CA ILE A 2 -30.75 -3.84 -2.35
C ILE A 2 -29.77 -3.80 -3.52
N SER A 3 -30.21 -3.11 -4.57
CA SER A 3 -29.59 -2.96 -5.87
C SER A 3 -28.19 -2.34 -5.78
N LEU A 4 -27.16 -3.17 -5.96
CA LEU A 4 -25.74 -2.80 -6.15
C LEU A 4 -25.47 -1.72 -7.22
N PRO A 5 -26.22 -1.58 -8.33
CA PRO A 5 -25.85 -0.62 -9.39
C PRO A 5 -26.06 0.87 -9.07
N ILE A 6 -26.79 1.25 -8.01
CA ILE A 6 -27.12 2.66 -7.75
C ILE A 6 -25.91 3.45 -7.18
N TYR A 7 -25.02 2.79 -6.43
CA TYR A 7 -23.88 3.44 -5.78
C TYR A 7 -22.84 3.95 -6.78
N LEU A 8 -22.61 3.22 -7.88
CA LEU A 8 -21.71 3.63 -8.95
C LEU A 8 -22.26 4.84 -9.72
N GLN A 9 -23.56 4.85 -10.01
CA GLN A 9 -24.17 5.84 -10.90
C GLN A 9 -24.39 7.22 -10.24
N VAL A 10 -24.45 7.28 -8.91
CA VAL A 10 -24.75 8.53 -8.17
C VAL A 10 -23.54 9.08 -7.43
N TYR A 11 -22.71 8.21 -6.83
CA TYR A 11 -21.61 8.65 -5.95
C TYR A 11 -20.22 8.26 -6.47
N GLY A 12 -20.13 7.47 -7.55
CA GLY A 12 -18.86 7.03 -8.12
C GLY A 12 -18.06 6.11 -7.21
N TYR A 13 -18.73 5.31 -6.37
CA TYR A 13 -18.10 4.28 -5.55
C TYR A 13 -18.50 2.89 -6.03
N ASN A 14 -17.52 1.99 -6.07
CA ASN A 14 -17.66 0.58 -6.39
C ASN A 14 -17.55 -0.26 -5.11
N ILE A 15 -18.33 -1.33 -5.00
CA ILE A 15 -18.33 -2.22 -3.84
C ILE A 15 -17.74 -3.56 -4.27
N VAL A 16 -16.58 -3.92 -3.71
CA VAL A 16 -15.89 -5.18 -4.01
C VAL A 16 -15.94 -6.10 -2.79
N ARG A 17 -16.37 -7.35 -2.98
CA ARG A 17 -16.31 -8.39 -1.94
C ARG A 17 -14.89 -8.94 -1.84
N LEU A 18 -14.35 -8.95 -0.62
CA LEU A 18 -13.07 -9.55 -0.28
C LEU A 18 -13.19 -11.09 -0.25
N LYS A 19 -12.15 -11.80 -0.68
CA LYS A 19 -12.22 -13.27 -0.82
C LYS A 19 -12.18 -13.98 0.53
N ASN A 20 -11.51 -13.36 1.50
CA ASN A 20 -11.10 -14.08 2.70
C ASN A 20 -12.16 -14.10 3.82
N ASN A 21 -13.04 -13.09 3.93
CA ASN A 21 -13.87 -12.90 5.15
C ASN A 21 -15.32 -12.42 4.90
N ASP A 22 -15.88 -12.58 3.70
CA ASP A 22 -17.25 -12.08 3.37
C ASP A 22 -17.48 -10.58 3.66
N SER A 23 -16.39 -9.84 3.82
CA SER A 23 -16.36 -8.40 4.00
C SER A 23 -16.34 -7.70 2.63
N TYR A 24 -16.83 -6.46 2.60
CA TYR A 24 -16.87 -5.65 1.40
C TYR A 24 -16.06 -4.38 1.61
N ILE A 25 -15.35 -3.94 0.57
CA ILE A 25 -14.67 -2.64 0.53
C ILE A 25 -15.37 -1.71 -0.45
N LEU A 26 -15.37 -0.42 -0.11
CA LEU A 26 -15.85 0.64 -0.98
C LEU A 26 -14.63 1.25 -1.68
N LEU A 27 -14.52 1.04 -2.99
CA LEU A 27 -13.52 1.67 -3.85
C LEU A 27 -14.10 2.97 -4.41
N ASN A 28 -13.29 4.03 -4.42
CA ASN A 28 -13.68 5.28 -5.04
C ASN A 28 -13.20 5.31 -6.49
N ASP A 29 -14.11 5.07 -7.43
CA ASP A 29 -13.78 5.07 -8.86
C ASP A 29 -13.49 6.49 -9.39
N LEU A 30 -13.96 7.54 -8.71
CA LEU A 30 -13.65 8.94 -9.07
C LEU A 30 -12.19 9.30 -8.75
N LYS A 31 -11.57 8.61 -7.78
CA LYS A 31 -10.15 8.80 -7.41
C LYS A 31 -9.19 7.96 -8.24
N TYR A 32 -9.70 7.03 -9.05
CA TYR A 32 -8.90 6.10 -9.86
C TYR A 32 -8.44 6.70 -11.20
N ASN A 33 -8.90 7.91 -11.53
CA ASN A 33 -8.23 8.72 -12.54
C ASN A 33 -6.94 9.25 -11.90
N ASN A 34 -5.79 8.99 -12.54
CA ASN A 34 -4.41 9.27 -12.11
C ASN A 34 -4.10 10.68 -11.54
N ASP A 35 -5.08 11.58 -11.43
CA ASP A 35 -4.97 12.96 -10.98
C ASP A 35 -4.69 13.13 -9.47
N LEU A 36 -4.83 12.08 -8.64
CA LEU A 36 -4.69 12.25 -7.18
C LEU A 36 -3.26 12.59 -6.73
N LEU A 37 -2.23 12.33 -7.54
CA LEU A 37 -0.85 12.74 -7.23
C LEU A 37 -0.40 13.99 -8.01
N GLU A 38 -1.14 14.39 -9.04
CA GLU A 38 -0.86 15.63 -9.79
C GLU A 38 -1.61 16.84 -9.21
N SER A 39 -2.73 16.63 -8.50
CA SER A 39 -3.51 17.71 -7.88
C SER A 39 -2.99 18.10 -6.49
N THR A 40 -2.11 19.10 -6.47
CA THR A 40 -1.56 19.76 -5.28
C THR A 40 -2.61 20.52 -4.47
N ALA A 41 -3.09 19.88 -3.40
CA ALA A 41 -3.54 20.57 -2.18
C ALA A 41 -3.28 19.63 -1.00
N ALA A 42 -2.10 19.74 -0.37
CA ALA A 42 -1.66 18.84 0.69
C ALA A 42 -2.67 18.79 1.84
N SER A 43 -3.48 17.73 1.85
CA SER A 43 -4.35 17.38 2.96
C SER A 43 -3.71 16.24 3.75
N SER A 44 -4.11 16.08 5.01
CA SER A 44 -3.61 14.99 5.85
C SER A 44 -3.92 13.60 5.26
N SER A 45 -4.91 13.47 4.37
CA SER A 45 -5.14 12.21 3.65
C SER A 45 -4.07 11.91 2.60
N ASP A 46 -3.50 12.93 1.95
CA ASP A 46 -2.51 12.74 0.89
C ASP A 46 -1.15 12.34 1.48
N GLU A 47 -0.81 12.90 2.64
CA GLU A 47 0.36 12.52 3.42
C GLU A 47 0.29 11.03 3.84
N LEU A 48 -0.87 10.55 4.29
CA LEU A 48 -1.04 9.14 4.67
C LEU A 48 -1.01 8.20 3.46
N ILE A 49 -1.56 8.61 2.32
CA ILE A 49 -1.51 7.84 1.07
C ILE A 49 -0.08 7.76 0.54
N SER A 50 0.69 8.85 0.62
CA SER A 50 2.10 8.84 0.20
C SER A 50 2.95 7.89 1.05
N LEU A 51 2.79 7.90 2.38
CA LEU A 51 3.48 6.94 3.24
C LEU A 51 3.06 5.49 2.95
N LEU A 52 1.76 5.25 2.76
CA LEU A 52 1.26 3.94 2.36
C LEU A 52 1.91 3.47 1.04
N THR A 53 2.01 4.36 0.06
CA THR A 53 2.63 4.11 -1.24
C THR A 53 4.11 3.73 -1.09
N ILE A 54 4.86 4.42 -0.23
CA ILE A 54 6.27 4.12 0.09
C ILE A 54 6.40 2.71 0.68
N ILE A 55 5.52 2.33 1.61
CA ILE A 55 5.58 1.01 2.26
C ILE A 55 5.18 -0.10 1.28
N LEU A 56 4.11 0.11 0.51
CA LEU A 56 3.64 -0.85 -0.48
C LEU A 56 4.69 -1.07 -1.58
N SER A 57 5.38 -0.01 -2.02
CA SER A 57 6.47 -0.11 -2.99
C SER A 57 7.64 -0.92 -2.41
N ALA A 58 8.07 -0.65 -1.18
CA ALA A 58 9.12 -1.41 -0.52
C ALA A 58 8.84 -2.92 -0.49
N ILE A 59 7.61 -3.31 -0.12
CA ILE A 59 7.18 -4.71 -0.07
C ILE A 59 7.16 -5.33 -1.47
N PHE A 60 6.71 -4.58 -2.48
CA PHE A 60 6.71 -5.07 -3.86
C PHE A 60 8.14 -5.27 -4.38
N MET A 61 9.03 -4.31 -4.11
CA MET A 61 10.44 -4.39 -4.51
C MET A 61 11.18 -5.52 -3.78
N SER A 62 10.76 -5.90 -2.57
CA SER A 62 11.32 -7.06 -1.84
C SER A 62 10.79 -8.42 -2.30
N GLY A 63 10.04 -8.47 -3.41
CA GLY A 63 9.48 -9.72 -3.96
C GLY A 63 8.07 -10.05 -3.44
N GLY A 64 7.38 -9.08 -2.84
CA GLY A 64 6.00 -9.19 -2.37
C GLY A 64 5.85 -9.58 -0.90
N VAL A 65 6.95 -9.85 -0.20
CA VAL A 65 6.99 -10.14 1.24
C VAL A 65 8.17 -9.40 1.86
N MET A 66 7.94 -8.75 3.00
CA MET A 66 8.99 -8.00 3.71
C MET A 66 8.98 -8.33 5.20
N GLN A 67 10.15 -8.58 5.78
CA GLN A 67 10.30 -8.81 7.22
C GLN A 67 10.22 -7.49 8.00
N GLU A 68 9.78 -7.54 9.26
CA GLU A 68 9.69 -6.36 10.14
C GLU A 68 11.01 -5.60 10.30
N SER A 69 12.12 -6.32 10.43
CA SER A 69 13.44 -5.69 10.52
C SER A 69 13.77 -4.90 9.26
N SER A 70 13.53 -5.49 8.08
CA SER A 70 13.79 -4.85 6.79
C SER A 70 12.88 -3.65 6.57
N LEU A 71 11.60 -3.74 6.93
CA LEU A 71 10.67 -2.61 6.82
C LEU A 71 11.10 -1.45 7.73
N ASN A 72 11.51 -1.75 8.96
CA ASN A 72 12.00 -0.74 9.90
C ASN A 72 13.29 -0.08 9.38
N GLU A 73 14.26 -0.86 8.88
CA GLU A 73 15.48 -0.33 8.27
C GLU A 73 15.18 0.56 7.06
N TYR A 74 14.24 0.16 6.21
CA TYR A 74 13.83 0.96 5.07
C TYR A 74 13.19 2.28 5.49
N LEU A 75 12.26 2.28 6.44
CA LEU A 75 11.59 3.48 6.93
C LEU A 75 12.57 4.47 7.62
N LYS A 76 13.62 3.96 8.26
CA LYS A 76 14.69 4.82 8.82
C LYS A 76 15.42 5.64 7.75
N THR A 77 15.49 5.16 6.49
CA THR A 77 16.08 5.95 5.39
C THR A 77 15.24 7.19 5.06
N PHE A 78 13.95 7.18 5.42
CA PHE A 78 13.03 8.32 5.33
C PHE A 78 12.87 9.06 6.66
N HIS A 79 13.75 8.84 7.63
CA HIS A 79 13.69 9.40 8.99
C HIS A 79 12.42 9.04 9.77
N ILE A 80 11.82 7.88 9.46
CA ILE A 80 10.65 7.35 10.16
C ILE A 80 11.11 6.22 11.08
N GLU A 81 10.90 6.39 12.39
CA GLU A 81 11.25 5.40 13.40
C GLU A 81 10.01 4.67 13.90
N LEU A 82 9.94 3.35 13.65
CA LEU A 82 8.93 2.48 14.27
C LEU A 82 9.26 2.22 15.74
N GLY A 83 8.23 2.10 16.56
CA GLY A 83 8.34 1.93 18.02
C GLY A 83 8.72 3.20 18.77
N SER A 84 8.70 4.36 18.10
CA SER A 84 8.99 5.64 18.75
C SER A 84 7.90 6.01 19.77
N ARG A 85 8.31 6.61 20.90
CA ARG A 85 7.37 7.07 21.94
C ARG A 85 6.57 8.30 21.50
N SER A 86 7.12 9.09 20.58
CA SER A 86 6.49 10.31 20.08
C SER A 86 5.96 10.11 18.66
N PRO A 87 4.76 10.64 18.34
CA PRO A 87 4.23 10.59 16.98
C PRO A 87 5.12 11.37 16.00
N HIS A 88 5.19 10.90 14.75
CA HIS A 88 5.85 11.62 13.67
C HIS A 88 5.12 12.94 13.38
N PRO A 89 5.82 14.06 13.13
CA PRO A 89 5.19 15.38 12.93
C PRO A 89 4.15 15.43 11.79
N VAL A 90 4.39 14.65 10.74
CA VAL A 90 3.53 14.60 9.54
C VAL A 90 2.56 13.41 9.60
N PHE A 91 3.06 12.23 9.97
CA PHE A 91 2.31 10.97 9.83
C PHE A 91 1.62 10.52 11.12
N GLY A 92 1.84 11.23 12.23
CA GLY A 92 1.31 10.85 13.52
C GLY A 92 1.90 9.51 14.01
N ASN A 93 1.06 8.65 14.57
CA ASN A 93 1.48 7.36 15.11
C ASN A 93 1.61 6.30 14.00
N VAL A 94 2.83 6.14 13.46
CA VAL A 94 3.11 5.24 12.32
C VAL A 94 2.92 3.76 12.68
N ASP A 95 3.27 3.34 13.90
CA ASP A 95 3.01 1.96 14.36
C ASP A 95 1.51 1.64 14.34
N LYS A 96 0.67 2.56 14.81
CA LYS A 96 -0.78 2.39 14.74
C LYS A 96 -1.26 2.32 13.29
N LEU A 97 -0.74 3.17 12.41
CA LEU A 97 -1.11 3.16 10.99
C LEU A 97 -0.82 1.79 10.37
N ILE A 98 0.39 1.27 10.55
CA ILE A 98 0.83 0.00 9.95
C ILE A 98 0.10 -1.18 10.59
N HIS A 99 0.17 -1.32 11.92
CA HIS A 99 -0.27 -2.54 12.61
C HIS A 99 -1.77 -2.59 12.87
N GLN A 100 -2.48 -1.48 12.78
CA GLN A 100 -3.92 -1.42 13.06
C GLN A 100 -4.70 -0.89 11.87
N ASP A 101 -4.47 0.35 11.46
CA ASP A 101 -5.37 1.02 10.52
C ASP A 101 -5.26 0.43 9.11
N TRP A 102 -4.06 0.28 8.55
CA TRP A 102 -3.85 -0.31 7.22
C TRP A 102 -4.01 -1.82 7.18
N ALA A 103 -3.76 -2.50 8.30
CA ALA A 103 -4.13 -3.91 8.46
C ALA A 103 -5.67 -4.08 8.40
N ARG A 104 -6.41 -3.28 9.17
CA ARG A 104 -7.89 -3.31 9.21
C ARG A 104 -8.51 -2.86 7.89
N GLN A 105 -7.91 -1.91 7.20
CA GLN A 105 -8.33 -1.44 5.89
C GLN A 105 -7.92 -2.39 4.75
N CYS A 106 -7.28 -3.52 5.05
CA CYS A 106 -6.84 -4.52 4.10
C CYS A 106 -5.85 -4.01 3.05
N TYR A 107 -5.08 -2.96 3.37
CA TYR A 107 -3.93 -2.55 2.56
C TYR A 107 -2.70 -3.39 2.87
N LEU A 108 -2.53 -3.80 4.13
CA LEU A 108 -1.45 -4.67 4.56
C LEU A 108 -2.01 -5.98 5.11
N GLU A 109 -1.41 -7.08 4.72
CA GLU A 109 -1.56 -8.36 5.39
C GLU A 109 -0.33 -8.57 6.30
N ILE A 110 -0.57 -8.79 7.59
CA ILE A 110 0.48 -8.96 8.59
C ILE A 110 0.42 -10.40 9.09
N ILE A 111 1.47 -11.16 8.78
CA ILE A 111 1.62 -12.55 9.19
C ILE A 111 2.57 -12.58 10.38
N LEU A 112 2.14 -13.20 11.47
CA LEU A 112 2.98 -13.40 12.64
C LEU A 112 3.53 -14.83 12.64
N ASP A 113 4.84 -14.95 12.47
CA ASP A 113 5.54 -16.22 12.69
C ASP A 113 5.76 -16.42 14.19
N LYS A 114 4.88 -17.23 14.79
CA LYS A 114 4.91 -17.58 16.21
C LYS A 114 5.94 -18.67 16.53
N MET A 115 6.54 -19.31 15.53
CA MET A 115 7.56 -20.34 15.75
C MET A 115 8.94 -19.73 16.05
N MET A 116 9.15 -18.48 15.65
CA MET A 116 10.36 -17.71 15.94
C MET A 116 10.32 -17.14 17.37
N ASP A 117 11.45 -17.14 18.08
CA ASP A 117 11.62 -16.49 19.39
C ASP A 117 12.68 -15.37 19.30
N PRO A 118 12.28 -14.08 19.38
CA PRO A 118 10.92 -13.59 19.53
C PRO A 118 10.08 -13.73 18.23
N PRO A 119 8.73 -13.73 18.31
CA PRO A 119 7.86 -13.78 17.15
C PRO A 119 8.17 -12.67 16.15
N LYS A 120 8.25 -13.02 14.87
CA LYS A 120 8.57 -12.08 13.79
C LYS A 120 7.35 -11.80 12.94
N ARG A 121 7.21 -10.56 12.47
CA ARG A 121 6.15 -10.16 11.55
C ARG A 121 6.67 -10.10 10.12
N GLU A 122 5.85 -10.60 9.21
CA GLU A 122 5.99 -10.42 7.78
C GLU A 122 4.86 -9.55 7.25
N TYR A 123 5.19 -8.67 6.32
CA TYR A 123 4.26 -7.75 5.69
C TYR A 123 4.10 -8.12 4.22
N LYS A 124 2.85 -8.19 3.79
CA LYS A 124 2.44 -8.40 2.40
C LYS A 124 1.39 -7.37 2.02
N TRP A 125 1.16 -7.25 0.71
CA TRP A 125 0.02 -6.52 0.21
C TRP A 125 -1.29 -7.19 0.63
N GLY A 126 -2.21 -6.40 1.17
CA GLY A 126 -3.57 -6.85 1.40
C GLY A 126 -4.43 -6.75 0.14
N GLU A 127 -5.61 -7.36 0.17
CA GLU A 127 -6.51 -7.42 -1.00
C GLU A 127 -6.90 -6.02 -1.52
N ARG A 128 -7.06 -5.03 -0.64
CA ARG A 128 -7.38 -3.66 -1.06
C ARG A 128 -6.21 -3.00 -1.79
N ALA A 129 -4.98 -3.25 -1.35
CA ALA A 129 -3.80 -2.72 -2.03
C ALA A 129 -3.71 -3.22 -3.47
N HIS A 130 -4.01 -4.51 -3.70
CA HIS A 130 -4.05 -5.08 -5.05
C HIS A 130 -5.10 -4.46 -5.97
N LEU A 131 -6.17 -3.90 -5.43
CA LEU A 131 -7.25 -3.27 -6.20
C LEU A 131 -6.98 -1.78 -6.45
N GLU A 132 -6.47 -1.08 -5.43
CA GLU A 132 -6.26 0.37 -5.50
C GLU A 132 -4.91 0.79 -6.09
N PHE A 133 -3.89 -0.07 -6.03
CA PHE A 133 -2.53 0.28 -6.48
C PHE A 133 -2.08 -0.63 -7.63
N PRO A 134 -2.12 -0.16 -8.90
CA PRO A 134 -1.61 -0.93 -10.03
C PRO A 134 -0.11 -1.18 -9.87
N LYS A 135 0.32 -2.44 -9.97
CA LYS A 135 1.76 -2.79 -9.84
C LYS A 135 2.61 -2.08 -10.89
N LYS A 136 2.08 -1.89 -12.10
CA LYS A 136 2.75 -1.15 -13.18
C LYS A 136 3.07 0.28 -12.75
N TRP A 137 2.06 0.98 -12.25
CA TRP A 137 2.19 2.36 -11.78
C TRP A 137 3.19 2.46 -10.62
N MET A 138 3.17 1.52 -9.69
CA MET A 138 4.17 1.47 -8.62
C MET A 138 5.59 1.28 -9.14
N LEU A 139 5.80 0.40 -10.11
CA LEU A 139 7.12 0.15 -10.68
C LEU A 139 7.63 1.39 -11.43
N GLU A 140 6.76 2.08 -12.18
CA GLU A 140 7.07 3.36 -12.82
C GLU A 140 7.43 4.44 -11.78
N LEU A 141 6.70 4.50 -10.66
CA LEU A 141 7.00 5.41 -9.56
C LEU A 141 8.39 5.14 -8.97
N VAL A 142 8.72 3.87 -8.73
CA VAL A 142 10.04 3.48 -8.22
C VAL A 142 11.14 3.87 -9.20
N CYS A 143 10.97 3.59 -10.50
CA CYS A 143 11.92 4.01 -11.54
C CYS A 143 12.18 5.53 -11.49
N LYS A 144 11.13 6.36 -11.40
CA LYS A 144 11.26 7.82 -11.30
C LYS A 144 12.07 8.26 -10.07
N VAL A 145 11.96 7.55 -8.94
CA VAL A 145 12.71 7.86 -7.72
C VAL A 145 14.19 7.50 -7.86
N TYR A 146 14.51 6.39 -8.53
CA TYR A 146 15.91 5.99 -8.72
C TYR A 146 16.61 6.73 -9.87
N GLY A 147 15.86 7.31 -10.81
CA GLY A 147 16.35 8.17 -11.89
C GLY A 147 15.91 7.70 -13.28
N ASP A 148 15.94 8.64 -14.24
CA ASP A 148 15.40 8.46 -15.59
C ASP A 148 16.09 7.34 -16.42
N ASP A 149 17.29 6.92 -16.01
CA ASP A 149 18.04 5.85 -16.64
C ASP A 149 17.54 4.44 -16.27
N ILE A 150 16.69 4.31 -15.24
CA ILE A 150 16.18 3.02 -14.77
C ILE A 150 14.83 2.72 -15.41
N GLN A 151 14.81 1.76 -16.32
CA GLN A 151 13.59 1.31 -16.99
C GLN A 151 12.92 0.17 -16.20
N PRO A 152 11.58 0.08 -16.15
CA PRO A 152 10.85 -0.98 -15.46
C PRO A 152 11.29 -2.40 -15.86
N GLU A 153 11.67 -2.61 -17.11
CA GLU A 153 12.14 -3.88 -17.67
C GLU A 153 13.47 -4.34 -17.05
N MET A 154 14.25 -3.43 -16.48
CA MET A 154 15.49 -3.76 -15.76
C MET A 154 15.19 -4.56 -14.48
N TRP A 155 14.00 -4.38 -13.89
CA TRP A 155 13.52 -5.12 -12.73
C TRP A 155 12.78 -6.38 -13.17
N THR A 156 13.50 -7.32 -13.79
CA THR A 156 12.92 -8.49 -14.49
C THR A 156 11.90 -9.29 -13.68
N ALA A 157 12.12 -9.48 -12.37
CA ALA A 157 11.18 -10.19 -11.49
C ALA A 157 9.89 -9.40 -11.26
N GLN A 158 10.00 -8.10 -10.98
CA GLN A 158 8.87 -7.19 -10.74
C GLN A 158 8.10 -6.94 -12.04
N TRP A 159 8.80 -6.76 -13.16
CA TRP A 159 8.21 -6.59 -14.48
C TRP A 159 7.37 -7.81 -14.88
N LYS A 160 7.86 -9.02 -14.62
CA LYS A 160 7.07 -10.23 -14.84
C LYS A 160 5.77 -10.24 -14.02
N GLN A 161 5.83 -9.84 -12.75
CA GLN A 161 4.64 -9.73 -11.91
C GLN A 161 3.64 -8.66 -12.38
N VAL A 162 4.12 -7.60 -13.06
CA VAL A 162 3.27 -6.59 -13.70
C VAL A 162 2.57 -7.18 -14.93
N GLN A 163 3.27 -7.97 -15.74
CA GLN A 163 2.70 -8.61 -16.93
C GLN A 163 1.68 -9.71 -16.59
N ASP A 164 1.93 -10.47 -15.52
CA ASP A 164 1.05 -11.57 -15.08
C ASP A 164 -0.23 -11.06 -14.38
N ASN A 165 -0.28 -9.79 -13.96
CA ASN A 165 -1.44 -9.17 -13.30
C ASN A 165 -1.54 -7.66 -13.66
N PRO A 166 -1.99 -7.35 -14.89
CA PRO A 166 -1.99 -6.00 -15.47
C PRO A 166 -2.95 -5.02 -14.77
#